data_AF-A0A7V9LVP8-F1
#
_entry.id   AF-A0A7V9LVP8-F1
#
_cell.length_a   1.000
_cell.length_b   1.000
_cell.length_c   1.000
_cell.angle_alpha   90.00
_cell.angle_beta   90.00
_cell.angle_gamma   90.00
#
_symmetry.space_group_name_H-M   'P 1'
#
loop_
_entity.id
_entity.type
_entity.pdbx_description
1 polymer ?
#
loop_
_entity_poly.entity_id
_entity_poly.type
_entity_poly.pdbx_seq_one_letter_code
_entity_poly.pdbx_strand_id
1 'polypeptide(L)'
;MGRDSGRLHVTALGDPDDCASVLVLTLVRTGHVGDTSCASTPPPLRTAPPFWATTSEATSGLGPAGGPRLDVAAVAVATAGDAVARWWQTYEVSGLGLRGGSWRSSGSETVTFWLVDYAFTKDVVVSGVVTWQRGTGAVAARLTITDSPAGTGTLTMTWDSRAAGAVATVTGTLGGQPLVAKVLAP
;
A
#
# COMPACT_ATOMS: atom_id res chain seq x y z
N MET A 1 -5.77 -27.91 -17.74
CA MET A 1 -4.88 -26.74 -17.54
C MET A 1 -5.70 -25.70 -16.77
N GLY A 2 -5.86 -25.90 -15.46
CA GLY A 2 -6.63 -25.02 -14.58
C GLY A 2 -5.64 -24.26 -13.71
N ARG A 3 -5.54 -22.94 -13.88
CA ARG A 3 -4.90 -22.09 -12.88
C ARG A 3 -5.96 -21.79 -11.85
N ASP A 4 -5.82 -22.35 -10.65
CA ASP A 4 -6.51 -21.86 -9.47
C ASP A 4 -6.03 -20.42 -9.21
N SER A 5 -6.82 -19.46 -9.67
CA SER A 5 -6.74 -18.09 -9.21
C SER A 5 -7.06 -18.11 -7.72
N GLY A 6 -6.11 -17.70 -6.88
CA GLY A 6 -6.25 -17.68 -5.42
C GLY A 6 -7.59 -17.08 -5.01
N ARG A 7 -8.47 -17.92 -4.45
CA ARG A 7 -9.78 -17.48 -3.96
C ARG A 7 -9.55 -16.76 -2.65
N LEU A 8 -9.69 -15.44 -2.66
CA LEU A 8 -9.81 -14.67 -1.43
C LEU A 8 -11.21 -14.88 -0.87
N HIS A 9 -11.31 -15.03 0.44
CA HIS A 9 -12.60 -15.02 1.11
C HIS A 9 -13.15 -13.59 1.10
N VAL A 10 -14.15 -13.33 0.24
CA VAL A 10 -14.98 -12.13 0.34
C VAL A 10 -16.09 -12.43 1.33
N THR A 11 -16.05 -11.79 2.49
CA THR A 11 -17.04 -11.99 3.56
C THR A 11 -18.14 -10.94 3.46
N ALA A 12 -19.38 -11.31 3.80
CA ALA A 12 -20.48 -10.34 3.94
C ALA A 12 -20.26 -9.36 5.11
N LEU A 13 -19.34 -9.69 6.04
CA LEU A 13 -18.89 -8.80 7.11
C LEU A 13 -17.70 -7.98 6.61
N GLY A 14 -17.78 -6.64 6.71
CA GLY A 14 -16.73 -5.77 6.22
C GLY A 14 -16.57 -5.83 4.69
N ASP A 15 -17.68 -5.70 3.97
CA ASP A 15 -17.80 -5.78 2.52
C ASP A 15 -17.81 -4.38 1.88
N PRO A 16 -16.65 -3.72 1.70
CA PRO A 16 -16.58 -2.36 1.15
C PRO A 16 -17.02 -2.29 -0.32
N ASP A 17 -17.21 -3.45 -0.97
CA ASP A 17 -17.56 -3.56 -2.38
C ASP A 17 -19.04 -3.85 -2.58
N ASP A 18 -19.80 -3.93 -1.47
CA ASP A 18 -21.24 -4.24 -1.44
C ASP A 18 -21.62 -5.46 -2.28
N CYS A 19 -20.71 -6.42 -2.44
CA CYS A 19 -20.95 -7.62 -3.21
C CYS A 19 -21.51 -8.73 -2.30
N ALA A 20 -20.70 -9.26 -1.38
CA ALA A 20 -21.12 -10.41 -0.58
C ALA A 20 -22.30 -10.10 0.36
N SER A 21 -22.32 -8.92 0.95
CA SER A 21 -23.36 -8.45 1.87
C SER A 21 -24.71 -8.29 1.16
N VAL A 22 -24.73 -7.66 -0.02
CA VAL A 22 -25.95 -7.47 -0.81
C VAL A 22 -26.50 -8.80 -1.32
N LEU A 23 -25.63 -9.70 -1.80
CA LEU A 23 -26.06 -11.03 -2.25
C LEU A 23 -26.69 -11.83 -1.10
N VAL A 24 -26.05 -11.85 0.08
CA VAL A 24 -26.57 -12.55 1.27
C VAL A 24 -27.89 -11.92 1.74
N LEU A 25 -27.96 -10.59 1.85
CA LEU A 25 -29.17 -9.90 2.29
C LEU A 25 -30.33 -10.11 1.31
N THR A 26 -30.06 -10.11 0.00
CA THR A 26 -31.08 -10.34 -1.03
C THR A 26 -31.60 -11.78 -0.97
N LEU A 27 -30.70 -12.77 -0.84
CA LEU A 27 -31.06 -14.18 -0.68
C LEU A 27 -31.94 -14.40 0.55
N VAL A 28 -31.55 -13.86 1.71
CA VAL A 28 -32.31 -14.01 2.96
C VAL A 28 -33.69 -13.34 2.87
N ARG A 29 -33.79 -12.17 2.21
CA ARG A 29 -35.06 -11.43 2.11
C ARG A 29 -36.01 -11.99 1.07
N THR A 30 -35.49 -12.54 -0.02
CA THR A 30 -36.30 -12.86 -1.21
C THR A 30 -36.30 -14.34 -1.59
N GLY A 31 -35.41 -15.15 -1.03
CA GLY A 31 -35.16 -16.51 -1.48
C GLY A 31 -34.33 -16.61 -2.77
N HIS A 32 -33.90 -15.47 -3.33
CA HIS A 32 -33.12 -15.39 -4.57
C HIS A 32 -31.86 -14.56 -4.38
N VAL A 33 -30.76 -14.98 -5.00
CA VAL A 33 -29.45 -14.32 -4.86
C VAL A 33 -29.35 -12.96 -5.58
N GLY A 34 -30.24 -12.68 -6.53
CA GLY A 34 -30.21 -11.45 -7.33
C GLY A 34 -29.11 -11.45 -8.38
N ASP A 35 -28.60 -10.26 -8.72
CA ASP A 35 -27.50 -10.08 -9.67
C ASP A 35 -26.14 -10.41 -9.01
N THR A 36 -25.46 -11.45 -9.49
CA THR A 36 -24.16 -11.92 -9.01
C THR A 36 -22.97 -11.38 -9.81
N SER A 37 -23.17 -10.42 -10.71
CA SER A 37 -22.13 -9.92 -11.61
C SER A 37 -20.88 -9.43 -10.87
N CYS A 38 -21.03 -8.82 -9.68
CA CYS A 38 -19.92 -8.37 -8.85
C CYS A 38 -18.94 -9.51 -8.46
N ALA A 39 -19.43 -10.74 -8.32
CA ALA A 39 -18.59 -11.89 -7.94
C ALA A 39 -17.63 -12.33 -9.05
N SER A 40 -17.86 -11.90 -10.29
CA SER A 40 -16.99 -12.21 -11.43
C SER A 40 -15.76 -11.31 -11.54
N THR A 41 -15.74 -10.19 -10.82
CA THR A 41 -14.66 -9.19 -10.85
C THR A 41 -14.18 -8.90 -9.44
N PRO A 42 -13.51 -9.86 -8.78
CA PRO A 42 -12.99 -9.63 -7.44
C PRO A 42 -12.02 -8.44 -7.45
N PRO A 43 -11.99 -7.63 -6.39
CA PRO A 43 -11.02 -6.55 -6.27
C PRO A 43 -9.59 -7.13 -6.37
N PRO A 44 -8.63 -6.39 -6.95
CA PRO A 44 -7.24 -6.84 -7.02
C PRO A 44 -6.68 -7.19 -5.65
N LEU A 45 -5.90 -8.27 -5.59
CA LEU A 45 -5.19 -8.65 -4.37
C LEU A 45 -4.09 -7.63 -4.08
N ARG A 46 -4.22 -6.93 -2.95
CA ARG A 46 -3.16 -6.14 -2.35
C ARG A 46 -2.11 -7.10 -1.80
N THR A 47 -1.02 -7.30 -2.54
CA THR A 47 0.09 -8.11 -2.06
C THR A 47 0.98 -7.28 -1.16
N ALA A 48 1.49 -7.87 -0.09
CA ALA A 48 2.55 -7.24 0.67
C ALA A 48 3.73 -6.90 -0.26
N PRO A 49 4.40 -5.75 -0.05
CA PRO A 49 5.60 -5.41 -0.81
C PRO A 49 6.69 -6.50 -0.64
N PRO A 50 7.61 -6.66 -1.61
CA PRO A 50 8.71 -7.60 -1.48
C PRO A 50 9.58 -7.27 -0.26
N PHE A 51 10.03 -8.29 0.48
CA PHE A 51 10.77 -8.16 1.74
C PHE A 51 12.27 -7.83 1.56
N TRP A 52 12.59 -6.83 0.73
CA TRP A 52 13.96 -6.43 0.40
C TRP A 52 14.82 -6.22 1.64
N ALA A 53 16.03 -6.77 1.66
CA ALA A 53 16.99 -6.53 2.73
C ALA A 53 17.57 -5.11 2.67
N THR A 54 17.86 -4.64 1.47
CA THR A 54 18.48 -3.34 1.18
C THR A 54 17.82 -2.70 -0.04
N THR A 55 18.04 -1.39 -0.22
CA THR A 55 17.55 -0.64 -1.39
C THR A 55 17.98 -1.22 -2.72
N SER A 56 19.18 -1.78 -2.81
CA SER A 56 19.71 -2.38 -4.05
C SER A 56 18.86 -3.54 -4.59
N GLU A 57 18.03 -4.16 -3.76
CA GLU A 57 17.10 -5.23 -4.18
C GLU A 57 15.77 -4.65 -4.70
N ALA A 58 15.49 -3.37 -4.47
CA ALA A 58 14.26 -2.71 -4.88
C ALA A 58 14.17 -2.64 -6.41
N THR A 59 13.34 -3.50 -6.98
CA THR A 59 13.11 -3.57 -8.43
C THR A 59 11.73 -2.99 -8.74
N SER A 60 11.62 -1.67 -8.91
CA SER A 60 10.28 -1.07 -9.10
C SER A 60 10.24 0.25 -9.86
N GLY A 61 11.31 0.63 -10.55
CA GLY A 61 11.28 1.79 -11.45
C GLY A 61 10.49 1.53 -12.75
N LEU A 62 9.39 2.27 -12.97
CA LEU A 62 8.80 2.42 -14.31
C LEU A 62 9.38 3.69 -14.95
N GLY A 63 10.53 3.59 -15.60
CA GLY A 63 11.19 4.73 -16.24
C GLY A 63 12.62 4.46 -16.72
N PRO A 64 13.22 5.36 -17.53
CA PRO A 64 14.55 5.14 -18.08
C PRO A 64 15.62 5.30 -16.98
N ALA A 65 16.43 4.25 -16.83
CA ALA A 65 17.55 4.07 -15.91
C ALA A 65 17.19 4.17 -14.40
N GLY A 66 17.20 3.01 -13.76
CA GLY A 66 17.24 2.89 -12.30
C GLY A 66 18.48 3.56 -11.68
N GLY A 67 18.49 3.62 -10.36
CA GLY A 67 19.58 4.21 -9.60
C GLY A 67 19.15 4.53 -8.17
N PRO A 68 20.11 4.86 -7.28
CA PRO A 68 19.89 4.86 -5.85
C PRO A 68 18.68 5.70 -5.38
N ARG A 69 18.39 6.81 -6.05
CA ARG A 69 17.22 7.66 -5.72
C ARG A 69 15.89 7.02 -6.07
N LEU A 70 15.82 6.28 -7.18
CA LEU A 70 14.60 5.57 -7.57
C LEU A 70 14.36 4.36 -6.66
N ASP A 71 15.43 3.69 -6.27
CA ASP A 71 15.40 2.55 -5.34
C ASP A 71 14.90 2.99 -3.96
N VAL A 72 15.39 4.13 -3.45
CA VAL A 72 14.88 4.74 -2.21
C VAL A 72 13.42 5.16 -2.34
N ALA A 73 12.99 5.72 -3.48
CA ALA A 73 11.58 6.04 -3.71
C ALA A 73 10.69 4.80 -3.72
N ALA A 74 11.16 3.71 -4.32
CA ALA A 74 10.50 2.41 -4.30
C ALA A 74 10.38 1.85 -2.87
N VAL A 75 11.44 1.90 -2.08
CA VAL A 75 11.41 1.50 -0.67
C VAL A 75 10.46 2.38 0.15
N ALA A 76 10.40 3.69 -0.12
CA ALA A 76 9.49 4.60 0.56
C ALA A 76 8.02 4.28 0.24
N VAL A 77 7.70 3.95 -1.01
CA VAL A 77 6.35 3.49 -1.41
C VAL A 77 6.03 2.13 -0.79
N ALA A 78 6.97 1.19 -0.79
CA ALA A 78 6.81 -0.10 -0.12
C ALA A 78 6.58 0.08 1.40
N THR A 79 7.27 1.01 2.04
CA THR A 79 7.09 1.34 3.46
C THR A 79 5.66 1.81 3.75
N ALA A 80 5.14 2.73 2.93
CA ALA A 80 3.77 3.20 3.08
C ALA A 80 2.74 2.09 2.80
N GLY A 81 3.00 1.24 1.80
CA GLY A 81 2.16 0.08 1.49
C GLY A 81 2.18 -1.00 2.57
N ASP A 82 3.31 -1.22 3.25
CA ASP A 82 3.41 -2.15 4.37
C ASP A 82 2.48 -1.74 5.53
N ALA A 83 2.50 -0.47 5.93
CA ALA A 83 1.63 0.03 6.99
C ALA A 83 0.14 -0.17 6.66
N VAL A 84 -0.24 0.12 5.40
CA VAL A 84 -1.61 -0.10 4.88
C VAL A 84 -1.96 -1.58 4.89
N ALA A 85 -1.10 -2.44 4.36
CA ALA A 85 -1.32 -3.88 4.27
C ALA A 85 -1.45 -4.51 5.66
N ARG A 86 -0.56 -4.17 6.60
CA ARG A 86 -0.61 -4.68 7.97
C ARG A 86 -1.92 -4.32 8.65
N TRP A 87 -2.30 -3.05 8.60
CA TRP A 87 -3.56 -2.60 9.21
C TRP A 87 -4.78 -3.31 8.62
N TRP A 88 -4.82 -3.53 7.31
CA TRP A 88 -5.92 -4.26 6.69
C TRP A 88 -6.05 -5.69 7.21
N GLN A 89 -4.92 -6.35 7.52
CA GLN A 89 -4.91 -7.72 8.00
C GLN A 89 -5.18 -7.85 9.50
N THR A 90 -4.78 -6.87 10.31
CA THR A 90 -4.79 -6.99 11.78
C THR A 90 -5.70 -6.01 12.49
N TYR A 91 -6.10 -4.92 11.83
CA TYR A 91 -6.75 -3.75 12.42
C TYR A 91 -6.00 -3.17 13.63
N GLU A 92 -4.68 -3.40 13.71
CA GLU A 92 -3.85 -2.92 14.81
C GLU A 92 -3.71 -1.39 14.78
N VAL A 93 -3.74 -0.74 15.94
CA VAL A 93 -3.62 0.72 16.06
C VAL A 93 -2.16 1.19 16.19
N SER A 94 -1.23 0.26 16.35
CA SER A 94 0.21 0.51 16.36
C SER A 94 0.99 -0.77 16.10
N GLY A 95 2.25 -0.61 15.68
CA GLY A 95 3.15 -1.73 15.43
C GLY A 95 4.60 -1.28 15.22
N LEU A 96 5.46 -2.24 14.95
CA LEU A 96 6.87 -2.02 14.62
C LEU A 96 7.11 -2.14 13.13
N GLY A 97 8.09 -1.40 12.61
CA GLY A 97 8.57 -1.64 11.25
C GLY A 97 9.35 -2.93 11.13
N LEU A 98 9.41 -3.48 9.92
CA LEU A 98 10.02 -4.79 9.65
C LEU A 98 11.46 -4.91 10.17
N ARG A 99 12.23 -3.82 10.13
CA ARG A 99 13.63 -3.77 10.53
C ARG A 99 13.92 -2.71 11.60
N GLY A 100 12.88 -2.12 12.16
CA GLY A 100 13.00 -1.08 13.19
C GLY A 100 11.95 0.02 13.05
N GLY A 101 11.96 0.92 14.02
CA GLY A 101 10.99 1.99 14.12
C GLY A 101 9.60 1.50 14.51
N SER A 102 8.65 2.42 14.43
CA SER A 102 7.26 2.16 14.83
C SER A 102 6.28 2.91 13.94
N TRP A 103 5.03 2.47 14.02
CA TRP A 103 3.91 3.17 13.45
C TRP A 103 2.71 3.14 14.38
N ARG A 104 1.79 4.09 14.18
CA ARG A 104 0.46 4.11 14.79
C ARG A 104 -0.57 4.53 13.76
N SER A 105 -1.82 4.14 13.95
CA SER A 105 -2.94 4.49 13.07
C SER A 105 -4.13 5.05 13.84
N SER A 106 -5.02 5.70 13.10
CA SER A 106 -6.35 6.10 13.57
C SER A 106 -7.32 6.17 12.40
N GLY A 107 -8.62 6.12 12.71
CA GLY A 107 -9.67 6.13 11.71
C GLY A 107 -10.02 4.74 11.18
N SER A 108 -11.09 4.67 10.40
CA SER A 108 -11.66 3.41 9.93
C SER A 108 -11.99 3.40 8.45
N GLU A 109 -12.59 4.47 7.91
CA GLU A 109 -12.86 4.68 6.48
C GLU A 109 -11.68 5.43 5.83
N THR A 110 -11.34 6.58 6.40
CA THR A 110 -10.05 7.23 6.21
C THR A 110 -9.11 6.78 7.32
N VAL A 111 -8.08 6.01 6.99
CA VAL A 111 -7.06 5.58 7.95
C VAL A 111 -5.83 6.48 7.80
N THR A 112 -5.39 7.09 8.90
CA THR A 112 -4.15 7.87 8.95
C THR A 112 -3.11 7.10 9.75
N PHE A 113 -1.89 7.00 9.20
CA PHE A 113 -0.73 6.37 9.81
C PHE A 113 0.34 7.41 10.08
N TRP A 114 0.99 7.30 11.24
CA TRP A 114 2.19 8.06 11.58
C TRP A 114 3.35 7.10 11.73
N LEU A 115 4.39 7.30 10.93
CA LEU A 115 5.62 6.52 10.92
C LEU A 115 6.71 7.27 11.68
N VAL A 116 7.40 6.57 12.57
CA VAL A 116 8.53 7.10 13.35
C VAL A 116 9.71 6.16 13.20
N ASP A 117 10.73 6.65 12.50
CA ASP A 117 11.96 5.94 12.15
C ASP A 117 11.70 4.54 11.59
N TYR A 118 10.62 4.41 10.83
CA TYR A 118 10.17 3.16 10.26
C TYR A 118 11.23 2.68 9.26
N ALA A 119 11.79 1.50 9.53
CA ALA A 119 12.78 0.86 8.67
C ALA A 119 12.14 -0.34 7.98
N PHE A 120 11.76 -0.17 6.71
CA PHE A 120 11.35 -1.29 5.88
C PHE A 120 12.56 -2.08 5.43
N THR A 121 13.61 -1.44 4.88
CA THR A 121 14.91 -2.05 4.59
C THR A 121 15.94 -1.71 5.67
N LYS A 122 17.13 -2.33 5.64
CA LYS A 122 18.20 -2.06 6.63
C LYS A 122 18.85 -0.68 6.46
N ASP A 123 18.71 -0.11 5.27
CA ASP A 123 19.45 1.06 4.80
C ASP A 123 18.53 2.23 4.46
N VAL A 124 17.22 2.15 4.74
CA VAL A 124 16.31 3.28 4.57
C VAL A 124 15.46 3.44 5.81
N VAL A 125 15.52 4.63 6.39
CA VAL A 125 14.70 5.02 7.52
C VAL A 125 13.75 6.13 7.09
N VAL A 126 12.47 5.95 7.42
CA VAL A 126 11.39 6.82 6.99
C VAL A 126 10.54 7.27 8.17
N SER A 127 10.26 8.56 8.23
CA SER A 127 9.28 9.14 9.16
C SER A 127 8.24 9.93 8.38
N GLY A 128 7.01 10.03 8.87
CA GLY A 128 6.00 10.83 8.19
C GLY A 128 4.58 10.32 8.34
N VAL A 129 3.72 10.71 7.40
CA VAL A 129 2.28 10.42 7.45
C VAL A 129 1.84 9.73 6.16
N VAL A 130 1.03 8.70 6.31
CA VAL A 130 0.32 8.01 5.23
C VAL A 130 -1.17 8.13 5.50
N THR A 131 -1.98 8.40 4.49
CA THR A 131 -3.44 8.42 4.57
C THR A 131 -3.99 7.50 3.51
N TRP A 132 -4.96 6.66 3.89
CA TRP A 132 -5.63 5.73 3.01
C TRP A 132 -7.14 5.88 3.11
N GLN A 133 -7.79 6.11 1.97
CA GLN A 133 -9.24 6.05 1.82
C GLN A 133 -9.62 4.65 1.37
N ARG A 134 -10.31 3.89 2.22
CA ARG A 134 -10.63 2.49 1.93
C ARG A 134 -11.62 2.33 0.78
N GLY A 135 -12.70 3.10 0.78
CA GLY A 135 -13.73 3.02 -0.25
C GLY A 135 -13.16 3.26 -1.64
N THR A 136 -12.41 4.34 -1.82
CA THR A 136 -11.84 4.70 -3.13
C THR A 136 -10.51 4.04 -3.45
N GLY A 137 -9.80 3.50 -2.46
CA GLY A 137 -8.44 3.00 -2.63
C GLY A 137 -7.35 4.07 -2.64
N ALA A 138 -7.70 5.35 -2.56
CA ALA A 138 -6.72 6.42 -2.66
C ALA A 138 -5.74 6.39 -1.48
N VAL A 139 -4.45 6.27 -1.77
CA VAL A 139 -3.36 6.42 -0.81
C VAL A 139 -2.59 7.68 -1.12
N ALA A 140 -2.29 8.45 -0.08
CA ALA A 140 -1.41 9.61 -0.13
C ALA A 140 -0.42 9.54 1.02
N ALA A 141 0.85 9.85 0.78
CA ALA A 141 1.84 9.93 1.84
C ALA A 141 2.78 11.12 1.67
N ARG A 142 3.22 11.66 2.81
CA ARG A 142 4.32 12.62 2.90
C ARG A 142 5.34 12.06 3.89
N LEU A 143 6.48 11.66 3.34
CA LEU A 143 7.52 10.93 4.03
C LEU A 143 8.84 11.70 4.00
N THR A 144 9.55 11.70 5.11
CA THR A 144 10.92 12.18 5.23
C THR A 144 11.85 10.99 5.29
N ILE A 145 12.81 10.96 4.37
CA ILE A 145 13.91 9.99 4.37
C ILE A 145 14.99 10.55 5.29
N THR A 146 15.20 9.91 6.44
CA THR A 146 16.15 10.35 7.47
C THR A 146 17.52 9.68 7.33
N ASP A 147 17.55 8.50 6.71
CA ASP A 147 18.79 7.79 6.35
C ASP A 147 18.58 7.02 5.05
N SER A 148 19.51 7.15 4.10
CA SER A 148 19.55 6.33 2.88
C SER A 148 20.87 6.44 2.11
N PRO A 149 21.22 5.46 1.26
CA PRO A 149 22.38 5.54 0.36
C PRO A 149 22.30 6.69 -0.66
N ALA A 150 21.09 7.20 -0.92
CA ALA A 150 20.87 8.30 -1.85
C ALA A 150 20.75 9.68 -1.16
N GLY A 151 21.00 9.72 0.15
CA GLY A 151 20.87 10.91 0.99
C GLY A 151 19.49 11.07 1.64
N THR A 152 19.29 12.21 2.30
CA THR A 152 18.03 12.52 2.99
C THR A 152 17.12 13.40 2.12
N GLY A 153 15.85 13.50 2.49
CA GLY A 153 14.91 14.29 1.72
C GLY A 153 13.45 14.13 2.14
N THR A 154 12.55 14.74 1.39
CA THR A 154 11.10 14.63 1.60
C THR A 154 10.43 14.23 0.30
N LEU A 155 9.61 13.19 0.38
CA LEU A 155 8.85 12.63 -0.73
C LEU A 155 7.36 12.74 -0.45
N THR A 156 6.60 13.21 -1.44
CA THR A 156 5.15 13.11 -1.49
C THR A 156 4.78 12.09 -2.55
N MET A 157 3.88 11.18 -2.23
CA MET A 157 3.49 10.08 -3.10
C MET A 157 2.00 9.81 -3.06
N THR A 158 1.44 9.39 -4.19
CA THR A 158 0.02 9.02 -4.32
C THR A 158 -0.15 7.82 -5.24
N TRP A 159 -1.10 6.94 -4.92
CA TRP A 159 -1.56 5.86 -5.81
C TRP A 159 -2.99 5.43 -5.48
N ASP A 160 -3.57 4.63 -6.37
CA ASP A 160 -4.81 3.90 -6.12
C ASP A 160 -4.47 2.44 -5.79
N SER A 161 -4.70 2.07 -4.53
CA SER A 161 -4.46 0.72 -4.01
C SER A 161 -5.52 -0.32 -4.43
N ARG A 162 -6.54 0.10 -5.17
CA ARG A 162 -7.52 -0.79 -5.82
C ARG A 162 -7.21 -1.00 -7.30
N ALA A 163 -6.24 -0.29 -7.87
CA ALA A 163 -5.85 -0.45 -9.26
C ALA A 163 -4.98 -1.70 -9.44
N ALA A 164 -5.33 -2.55 -10.41
CA ALA A 164 -4.48 -3.68 -10.78
C ALA A 164 -3.14 -3.16 -11.34
N GLY A 165 -2.02 -3.61 -10.77
CA GLY A 165 -0.70 -3.10 -11.14
C GLY A 165 -0.51 -1.62 -10.77
N ALA A 166 -1.00 -1.23 -9.59
CA ALA A 166 -0.94 0.13 -9.08
C ALA A 166 0.44 0.77 -9.25
N VAL A 167 0.44 2.05 -9.62
CA VAL A 167 1.65 2.85 -9.80
C VAL A 167 1.57 4.08 -8.93
N ALA A 168 2.57 4.27 -8.07
CA ALA A 168 2.73 5.47 -7.29
C ALA A 168 3.43 6.56 -8.11
N THR A 169 2.85 7.75 -8.07
CA THR A 169 3.52 8.97 -8.49
C THR A 169 4.27 9.54 -7.29
N VAL A 170 5.57 9.75 -7.41
CA VAL A 170 6.43 10.26 -6.34
C VAL A 170 7.05 11.58 -6.78
N THR A 171 7.00 12.58 -5.90
CA THR A 171 7.60 13.91 -6.11
C THR A 171 8.30 14.37 -4.84
N GLY A 172 9.31 15.23 -4.97
CA GLY A 172 9.94 15.87 -3.82
C GLY A 172 11.43 16.10 -4.01
N THR A 173 12.20 15.97 -2.94
CA THR A 173 13.65 16.12 -2.95
C THR A 173 14.32 14.94 -2.28
N LEU A 174 15.48 14.54 -2.80
CA LEU A 174 16.33 13.49 -2.22
C LEU A 174 17.79 13.77 -2.56
N GLY A 175 18.66 13.76 -1.54
CA GLY A 175 20.07 14.12 -1.70
C GLY A 175 20.25 15.57 -2.17
N GLY A 176 19.35 16.48 -1.76
CA GLY A 176 19.35 17.88 -2.18
C GLY A 176 18.88 18.13 -3.62
N GLN A 177 18.46 17.10 -4.36
CA GLN A 177 18.03 17.20 -5.75
C GLN A 177 16.54 16.92 -5.90
N PRO A 178 15.83 17.59 -6.83
CA PRO A 178 14.46 17.24 -7.17
C PRO A 178 14.35 15.79 -7.64
N LEU A 179 13.25 15.14 -7.27
CA LEU A 179 12.88 13.80 -7.70
C LEU A 179 11.43 13.82 -8.21
N VAL A 180 11.23 13.31 -9.42
CA VAL A 180 9.92 12.98 -9.98
C VAL A 180 10.03 11.57 -10.53
N ALA A 181 9.23 10.65 -10.00
CA ALA A 181 9.34 9.24 -10.31
C ALA A 181 7.96 8.57 -10.38
N LYS A 182 7.93 7.45 -11.10
CA LYS A 182 6.84 6.49 -11.07
C LYS A 182 7.39 5.14 -10.62
N VAL A 183 6.78 4.57 -9.60
CA VAL A 183 7.18 3.27 -9.05
C VAL A 183 5.98 2.36 -8.91
N LEU A 184 6.20 1.04 -9.04
CA LEU A 184 5.16 0.08 -8.70
C LEU A 184 4.74 0.25 -7.23
N ALA A 185 3.44 0.23 -6.99
CA ALA A 185 2.84 0.36 -5.68
C ALA A 185 2.16 -0.96 -5.24
N PRO A 186 2.17 -1.27 -3.93
CA PRO A 186 1.41 -2.38 -3.37
C PRO A 186 -0.12 -2.22 -3.46
#